data_AF-A0A1J3FD24-F1
#
_entry.id   AF-A0A1J3FD24-F1
#
_cell.length_a   1.000
_cell.length_b   1.000
_cell.length_c   1.000
_cell.angle_alpha   90.00
_cell.angle_beta   90.00
_cell.angle_gamma   90.00
#
_symmetry.space_group_name_H-M   'P 1'
#
loop_
_entity.id
_entity.type
_entity.pdbx_description
1 polymer ?
#
loop_
_entity_poly.entity_id
_entity_poly.type
_entity_poly.pdbx_seq_one_letter_code
_entity_poly.pdbx_strand_id
1 'polypeptide(L)'
;HEVVHSLQWDGAGQAPRMLVEGIADYVKLKAGYVSSDFVAPGGGDKWDQGYAVTARFLEYCSDFRSGFVAELNKKMRGGYTDGFFVELLGKDVNQLWREYKANYGQ
;
A
#
# COMPACT_ATOMS: atom_id res chain seq x y z
N HIS A 1 2.94 -10.12 -9.51
CA HIS A 1 2.30 -10.47 -8.23
C HIS A 1 3.15 -11.47 -7.47
N GLU A 2 3.07 -12.77 -7.77
CA GLU A 2 3.71 -13.84 -6.99
C GLU A 2 5.22 -13.71 -6.76
N VAL A 3 5.98 -13.20 -7.75
CA VAL A 3 7.42 -12.95 -7.58
C VAL A 3 7.70 -11.96 -6.45
N VAL A 4 6.81 -10.99 -6.22
CA VAL A 4 6.95 -10.02 -5.14
C VAL A 4 6.80 -10.71 -3.78
N HIS A 5 5.93 -11.71 -3.65
CA HIS A 5 5.81 -12.52 -2.43
C HIS A 5 7.10 -13.26 -2.05
N SER A 6 7.96 -13.57 -3.03
CA SER A 6 9.28 -14.17 -2.76
C SER A 6 10.32 -13.17 -2.22
N LEU A 7 10.04 -11.86 -2.32
CA LEU A 7 10.97 -10.78 -1.98
C LEU A 7 10.50 -9.91 -0.81
N GLN A 8 9.20 -9.90 -0.53
CA GLN A 8 8.60 -9.06 0.49
C GLN A 8 8.49 -9.77 1.84
N TRP A 9 8.45 -8.99 2.91
CA TRP A 9 8.17 -9.46 4.25
C TRP A 9 6.68 -9.30 4.58
N ASP A 10 6.15 -10.23 5.38
CA ASP A 10 4.75 -10.25 5.82
C ASP A 10 4.55 -9.72 7.25
N GLY A 11 5.55 -9.01 7.78
CA GLY A 11 5.47 -8.51 9.16
C GLY A 11 5.62 -9.61 10.20
N ALA A 12 6.35 -10.70 9.91
CA ALA A 12 6.36 -11.91 10.75
C ALA A 12 4.94 -12.46 10.99
N GLY A 13 4.13 -12.45 9.92
CA GLY A 13 2.72 -12.84 9.94
C GLY A 13 1.76 -11.84 10.59
N GLN A 14 2.24 -10.66 11.02
CA GLN A 14 1.42 -9.64 11.71
C GLN A 14 0.85 -8.59 10.75
N ALA A 15 1.40 -8.46 9.54
CA ALA A 15 0.89 -7.49 8.59
C ALA A 15 -0.52 -7.88 8.13
N PRO A 16 -1.43 -6.90 7.93
CA PRO A 16 -2.71 -7.16 7.30
C PRO A 16 -2.50 -7.88 5.97
N ARG A 17 -3.20 -9.00 5.76
CA ARG A 17 -3.10 -9.77 4.51
C ARG A 17 -3.27 -8.87 3.28
N MET A 18 -4.21 -7.94 3.34
CA MET A 18 -4.47 -7.05 2.20
C MET A 18 -3.37 -6.02 1.96
N LEU A 19 -2.57 -5.67 2.97
CA LEU A 19 -1.34 -4.90 2.77
C LEU A 19 -0.28 -5.73 2.02
N VAL A 20 -0.08 -6.98 2.43
CA VAL A 20 0.87 -7.91 1.81
C VAL A 20 0.51 -8.13 0.33
N GLU A 21 -0.77 -8.35 0.04
CA GLU A 21 -1.29 -8.48 -1.33
C GLU A 21 -1.24 -7.15 -2.10
N GLY A 22 -1.56 -6.05 -1.44
CA GLY A 22 -1.52 -4.70 -1.99
C GLY A 22 -0.12 -4.26 -2.41
N ILE A 23 0.94 -4.66 -1.69
CA ILE A 23 2.33 -4.41 -2.09
C ILE A 23 2.68 -5.14 -3.38
N ALA A 24 2.26 -6.40 -3.51
CA ALA A 24 2.48 -7.17 -4.73
C ALA A 24 1.73 -6.57 -5.94
N ASP A 25 0.51 -6.07 -5.73
CA ASP A 25 -0.25 -5.36 -6.76
C ASP A 25 0.26 -3.95 -7.04
N TYR A 26 0.83 -3.25 -6.05
CA TYR A 26 1.50 -1.96 -6.24
C TYR A 26 2.69 -2.09 -7.19
N VAL A 27 3.53 -3.12 -7.03
CA VAL A 27 4.66 -3.35 -7.94
C VAL A 27 4.16 -3.62 -9.36
N LYS A 28 3.10 -4.41 -9.51
CA LYS A 28 2.43 -4.65 -10.80
C LYS A 28 1.91 -3.36 -11.43
N LEU A 29 1.29 -2.49 -10.63
CA LEU A 29 0.79 -1.18 -11.02
C LEU A 29 1.93 -0.26 -11.49
N LYS A 30 2.99 -0.08 -10.70
CA LYS A 30 4.13 0.78 -11.07
C LYS A 30 4.89 0.27 -12.29
N ALA A 31 4.86 -1.04 -12.53
CA ALA A 31 5.45 -1.65 -13.72
C ALA A 31 4.54 -1.59 -14.97
N GLY A 32 3.32 -1.06 -14.86
CA GLY A 32 2.40 -0.91 -16.01
C GLY A 32 1.73 -2.22 -16.46
N TYR A 33 1.67 -3.23 -15.60
CA TYR A 33 1.09 -4.56 -15.91
C TYR A 33 -0.31 -4.77 -15.32
N VAL A 34 -1.03 -3.69 -15.00
CA VAL A 34 -2.43 -3.76 -14.55
C VAL A 34 -3.39 -3.79 -15.74
N SER A 35 -4.52 -4.46 -15.57
CA SER A 35 -5.57 -4.52 -16.58
C SER A 35 -6.31 -3.18 -16.71
N SER A 36 -7.06 -2.99 -17.80
CA SER A 36 -7.80 -1.74 -18.06
C SER A 36 -8.95 -1.48 -17.07
N ASP A 37 -9.46 -2.52 -16.42
CA ASP A 37 -10.50 -2.48 -15.39
C ASP A 37 -9.92 -2.34 -13.97
N PHE A 38 -8.61 -2.11 -13.83
CA PHE A 38 -7.99 -1.88 -12.54
C PHE A 38 -8.61 -0.68 -11.84
N VAL A 39 -8.78 -0.78 -10.53
CA VAL A 39 -9.49 0.23 -9.75
C VAL A 39 -8.89 1.63 -9.97
N ALA A 40 -9.77 2.60 -10.16
CA ALA A 40 -9.39 4.00 -10.27
C ALA A 40 -8.83 4.51 -8.92
N PRO A 41 -7.97 5.55 -8.94
CA PRO A 41 -7.65 6.30 -7.74
C PRO A 41 -8.95 6.72 -7.01
N GLY A 42 -8.93 6.68 -5.68
CA GLY A 42 -10.09 6.94 -4.84
C GLY A 42 -11.06 5.78 -4.65
N GLY A 43 -10.91 4.64 -5.34
CA GLY A 43 -11.79 3.49 -5.17
C GLY A 43 -11.70 2.83 -3.78
N GLY A 44 -12.75 2.10 -3.40
CA GLY A 44 -12.87 1.39 -2.13
C GLY A 44 -13.26 2.26 -0.93
N ASP A 45 -13.52 1.61 0.21
CA ASP A 45 -14.01 2.20 1.46
C ASP A 45 -12.96 2.18 2.57
N LYS A 46 -12.01 1.23 2.51
CA LYS A 46 -10.89 1.10 3.46
C LYS A 46 -9.56 0.86 2.74
N TRP A 47 -8.49 1.40 3.32
CA TRP A 47 -7.15 1.38 2.74
C TRP A 47 -6.57 -0.02 2.50
N ASP A 48 -7.06 -1.03 3.23
CA ASP A 48 -6.69 -2.44 3.15
C ASP A 48 -7.87 -3.32 2.66
N GLN A 49 -8.79 -2.79 1.84
CA GLN A 49 -9.99 -3.51 1.37
C GLN A 49 -9.77 -4.33 0.09
N GLY A 50 -8.58 -4.88 -0.12
CA GLY A 50 -8.27 -5.68 -1.30
C GLY A 50 -7.12 -5.12 -2.13
N TYR A 51 -6.73 -5.86 -3.16
CA TYR A 51 -5.37 -5.81 -3.69
C TYR A 51 -5.17 -4.50 -4.47
N ALA A 52 -6.08 -4.24 -5.41
CA ALA A 52 -6.04 -3.06 -6.25
C ALA A 52 -6.28 -1.75 -5.45
N VAL A 53 -7.21 -1.77 -4.49
CA VAL A 53 -7.52 -0.61 -3.64
C VAL A 53 -6.31 -0.25 -2.79
N THR A 54 -5.70 -1.25 -2.14
CA THR A 54 -4.50 -1.05 -1.33
C THR A 54 -3.33 -0.59 -2.20
N ALA A 55 -3.16 -1.15 -3.39
CA ALA A 55 -2.11 -0.72 -4.33
C ALA A 55 -2.24 0.76 -4.74
N ARG A 56 -3.46 1.24 -5.02
CA ARG A 56 -3.69 2.67 -5.33
C ARG A 56 -3.41 3.57 -4.14
N PHE A 57 -3.77 3.13 -2.93
CA PHE A 57 -3.43 3.87 -1.72
C PHE A 57 -1.91 3.96 -1.50
N LEU A 58 -1.19 2.86 -1.71
CA LEU A 58 0.27 2.82 -1.62
C LEU A 58 0.94 3.68 -2.72
N GLU A 59 0.34 3.79 -3.91
CA GLU A 59 0.74 4.75 -4.95
C GLU A 59 0.65 6.19 -4.44
N TYR A 60 -0.49 6.58 -3.89
CA TYR A 60 -0.65 7.90 -3.27
C TYR A 60 0.37 8.15 -2.14
N CYS A 61 0.59 7.18 -1.25
CA CYS A 61 1.59 7.30 -0.18
C CYS A 61 3.02 7.51 -0.73
N SER A 62 3.32 6.95 -1.91
CA SER A 62 4.64 7.07 -2.55
C SER A 62 4.92 8.46 -3.12
N ASP A 63 3.89 9.29 -3.33
CA ASP A 63 4.06 10.67 -3.81
C ASP A 63 4.65 11.58 -2.73
N PHE A 64 4.43 11.27 -1.44
CA PHE A 64 5.03 12.00 -0.31
C PHE A 64 6.46 11.57 -0.01
N ARG A 65 6.80 10.33 -0.34
CA ARG A 65 8.13 9.76 -0.11
C ARG A 65 8.44 8.74 -1.19
N SER A 66 9.35 9.14 -2.09
CA SER A 66 9.92 8.20 -3.05
C SER A 66 10.54 7.00 -2.31
N GLY A 67 10.15 5.79 -2.71
CA GLY A 67 10.56 4.55 -2.06
C GLY A 67 9.78 4.17 -0.79
N PHE A 68 8.66 4.84 -0.48
CA PHE A 68 7.82 4.52 0.68
C PHE A 68 7.55 3.02 0.84
N VAL A 69 7.06 2.36 -0.23
CA VAL A 69 6.73 0.92 -0.19
C VAL A 69 7.95 0.04 0.09
N ALA A 70 9.12 0.40 -0.44
CA ALA A 70 10.36 -0.34 -0.20
C ALA A 70 10.81 -0.22 1.27
N GLU A 71 10.72 0.99 1.85
CA GLU A 71 11.04 1.20 3.26
C GLU A 71 10.01 0.55 4.19
N LEU A 72 8.72 0.59 3.85
CA LEU A 72 7.68 -0.14 4.57
C LEU A 72 7.98 -1.64 4.59
N ASN A 73 8.25 -2.23 3.42
CA ASN A 73 8.65 -3.63 3.30
C ASN A 73 9.86 -3.97 4.17
N LYS A 74 10.90 -3.13 4.15
CA LYS A 74 12.10 -3.31 4.97
C LYS A 74 11.79 -3.32 6.47
N LYS A 75 10.89 -2.45 6.94
CA LYS A 75 10.46 -2.40 8.35
C LYS A 75 9.63 -3.61 8.75
N MET A 76 8.92 -4.24 7.80
CA MET A 76 8.13 -5.46 8.03
C MET A 76 8.97 -6.73 8.26
N ARG A 77 10.31 -6.67 8.25
CA ARG A 77 11.17 -7.85 8.41
C ARG A 77 10.94 -8.63 9.71
N GLY A 78 10.56 -7.95 10.80
CA GLY A 78 10.43 -8.58 12.13
C GLY A 78 9.06 -8.41 12.81
N GLY A 79 8.11 -7.73 12.17
CA GLY A 79 6.83 -7.37 12.78
C GLY A 79 6.10 -6.33 11.96
N TYR A 80 4.85 -6.04 12.32
CA TYR A 80 4.08 -4.97 11.69
C TYR A 80 3.31 -4.14 12.70
N THR A 81 3.24 -2.83 12.45
CA THR A 81 2.33 -1.90 13.11
C THR A 81 1.97 -0.78 12.13
N ASP A 82 0.73 -0.28 12.21
CA ASP A 82 0.30 0.91 11.47
C ASP A 82 1.14 2.15 11.83
N GLY A 83 1.86 2.13 12.96
CA GLY A 83 2.83 3.16 13.35
C GLY A 83 3.93 3.40 12.31
N PHE A 84 4.22 2.43 11.44
CA PHE A 84 5.19 2.62 10.35
C PHE A 84 4.77 3.72 9.37
N PHE A 85 3.47 3.98 9.17
CA PHE A 85 3.02 5.11 8.37
C PHE A 85 3.39 6.43 9.01
N VAL A 86 3.26 6.54 10.35
CA VAL A 86 3.68 7.74 11.10
C VAL A 86 5.19 7.92 11.00
N GLU A 87 5.97 6.86 11.19
CA GLU A 87 7.43 6.92 11.09
C GLU A 87 7.93 7.31 9.69
N LEU A 88 7.24 6.86 8.64
CA LEU A 88 7.69 7.06 7.26
C LEU A 88 7.15 8.34 6.63
N LEU A 89 5.92 8.75 6.98
CA LEU A 89 5.17 9.83 6.32
C LEU A 89 4.69 10.93 7.29
N GLY A 90 4.90 10.77 8.60
CA GLY A 90 4.50 11.74 9.61
C GLY A 90 3.00 11.79 9.90
N LYS A 91 2.21 10.86 9.35
CA LYS A 91 0.75 10.80 9.50
C LYS A 91 0.29 9.37 9.76
N ASP A 92 -0.78 9.20 10.53
CA ASP A 92 -1.38 7.89 10.72
C ASP A 92 -2.10 7.42 9.44
N VAL A 93 -2.22 6.10 9.28
CA VAL A 93 -2.79 5.48 8.08
C VAL A 93 -4.24 5.92 7.80
N ASN A 94 -5.03 6.19 8.85
CA ASN A 94 -6.41 6.63 8.68
C ASN A 94 -6.49 8.09 8.23
N GLN A 95 -5.58 8.95 8.71
CA GLN A 95 -5.44 10.31 8.18
C GLN A 95 -5.07 10.28 6.70
N LEU A 96 -4.04 9.51 6.33
CA LEU A 96 -3.63 9.36 4.94
C LEU A 96 -4.78 8.84 4.06
N TRP A 97 -5.55 7.87 4.55
CA TRP A 97 -6.71 7.35 3.82
C TRP A 97 -7.80 8.41 3.60
N ARG A 98 -8.12 9.22 4.63
CA ARG A 98 -9.09 10.32 4.47
C ARG A 98 -8.63 11.35 3.45
N GLU A 99 -7.35 11.71 3.47
CA GLU A 99 -6.77 12.66 2.51
C GLU A 99 -6.77 12.08 1.08
N TYR A 100 -6.43 10.80 0.92
CA TYR A 100 -6.55 10.09 -0.36
C TYR A 100 -7.98 10.13 -0.89
N LYS A 101 -8.98 9.82 -0.05
CA LYS A 101 -10.39 9.87 -0.45
C LYS A 101 -10.86 11.29 -0.77
N ALA A 102 -10.35 12.31 -0.09
CA ALA A 102 -10.66 13.71 -0.42
C ALA A 102 -10.07 14.13 -1.78
N ASN A 103 -8.89 13.62 -2.12
CA ASN A 103 -8.20 13.96 -3.37
C ASN A 103 -8.74 13.22 -4.60
N TYR A 104 -9.23 11.99 -4.43
CA TYR A 104 -9.57 11.12 -5.57
C TYR A 104 -10.96 10.46 -5.50
N GLY A 105 -11.68 10.55 -4.38
CA GLY A 105 -12.94 9.84 -4.16
C GLY A 105 -14.19 10.46 -4.80
N GLN A 106 -14.03 11.17 -5.91
CA GLN A 106 -15.12 11.77 -6.69
C GLN A 106 -15.59 10.84 -7.80
#